data_AF-A0A257LER8-F1
#
_entry.id   AF-A0A257LER8-F1
#
_cell.length_a   1.000
_cell.length_b   1.000
_cell.length_c   1.000
_cell.angle_alpha   90.00
_cell.angle_beta   90.00
_cell.angle_gamma   90.00
#
_symmetry.space_group_name_H-M   'P 1'
#
loop_
_entity.id
_entity.type
_entity.pdbx_description
1 polymer ?
#
loop_
_entity_poly.entity_id
_entity_poly.type
_entity_poly.pdbx_seq_one_letter_code
_entity_poly.pdbx_strand_id
1 'polypeptide(L)'
;GLKEKLSEDLFYSLGGVPTRRVAELIGAHYGLAVDVEKIFHEKEALFTEGLSAVKVIAPVVEIARRVALTRPVAIASGGPRDIVERSLKVTGLAALFPVVVSADDVGPTRGKPAPDMFLLAANRMGVPAERCLVFEDAEPGMRAAEAAGMPWVRVASRQNGS
;
A
#
# COMPACT_ATOMS: atom_id res chain seq x y z
N GLY A 1 1.83 14.99 24.77
CA GLY A 1 3.18 14.41 24.77
C GLY A 1 4.13 15.23 23.91
N LEU A 2 3.74 15.52 22.67
CA LEU A 2 4.47 16.44 21.79
C LEU A 2 4.58 17.84 22.41
N LYS A 3 5.79 18.42 22.33
CA LYS A 3 6.10 19.79 22.77
C LYS A 3 5.95 20.83 21.64
N GLU A 4 5.81 20.35 20.41
CA GLU A 4 5.66 21.13 19.18
C GLU A 4 4.71 20.41 18.21
N LYS A 5 4.26 21.09 17.15
CA LYS A 5 3.36 20.49 16.16
C LYS A 5 4.09 19.39 15.40
N LEU A 6 3.41 18.28 15.12
CA LEU A 6 3.94 17.22 14.24
C LEU A 6 4.28 17.82 12.87
N SER A 7 5.54 17.69 12.45
CA SER A 7 5.99 18.04 11.12
C SER A 7 5.30 17.17 10.07
N GLU A 8 4.47 17.82 9.23
CA GLU A 8 3.82 17.19 8.09
C GLU A 8 4.86 16.72 7.07
N ASP A 9 5.92 17.50 6.84
CA ASP A 9 7.00 17.13 5.93
C ASP A 9 7.70 15.84 6.37
N LEU A 10 7.99 15.70 7.67
CA LEU A 10 8.53 14.47 8.22
C LEU A 10 7.54 13.31 8.03
N PHE A 11 6.28 13.49 8.41
CA PHE A 11 5.26 12.45 8.31
C PHE A 11 5.10 11.94 6.86
N TYR A 12 5.04 12.86 5.89
CA TYR A 12 4.91 12.51 4.48
C TYR A 12 6.20 11.96 3.87
N SER A 13 7.38 12.37 4.36
CA SER A 13 8.65 11.75 3.94
C SER A 13 8.73 10.26 4.26
N LEU A 14 7.94 9.79 5.22
CA LEU A 14 7.85 8.39 5.65
C LEU A 14 6.77 7.60 4.89
N GLY A 15 6.26 8.14 3.76
CA GLY A 15 5.32 7.44 2.89
C GLY A 15 5.83 6.06 2.46
N GLY A 16 4.98 5.04 2.59
CA GLY A 16 5.32 3.65 2.28
C GLY A 16 6.12 2.91 3.36
N VAL A 17 6.55 3.60 4.43
CA VAL A 17 7.18 2.95 5.59
C VAL A 17 6.08 2.28 6.44
N PRO A 18 6.29 1.05 6.95
CA PRO A 18 5.32 0.40 7.82
C PRO A 18 4.95 1.25 9.04
N THR A 19 3.67 1.31 9.41
CA THR A 19 3.17 2.17 10.52
C THR A 19 3.94 2.00 11.81
N ARG A 20 4.32 0.77 12.18
CA ARG A 20 5.15 0.51 13.38
C ARG A 20 6.48 1.25 13.31
N ARG A 21 7.15 1.17 12.16
CA ARG A 21 8.41 1.86 11.92
C ARG A 21 8.23 3.37 11.85
N VAL A 22 7.12 3.87 11.30
CA VAL A 22 6.76 5.30 11.36
C VAL A 22 6.63 5.76 12.81
N ALA A 23 5.93 5.00 13.65
CA ALA A 23 5.77 5.32 15.07
C ALA A 23 7.12 5.37 15.79
N GLU A 24 8.01 4.40 15.56
CA GLU A 24 9.38 4.40 16.10
C GLU A 24 10.19 5.62 15.65
N LEU A 25 10.17 5.94 14.35
CA LEU A 25 10.94 7.04 13.77
C LEU A 25 10.46 8.40 14.29
N ILE A 26 9.15 8.60 14.37
CA ILE A 26 8.55 9.82 14.95
C ILE A 26 8.86 9.88 16.45
N GLY A 27 8.69 8.77 17.18
CA GLY A 27 9.03 8.71 18.61
C GLY A 27 10.48 9.11 18.87
N ALA A 28 11.42 8.54 18.10
CA ALA A 28 12.84 8.88 18.18
C ALA A 28 13.11 10.35 17.83
N HIS A 29 12.49 10.88 16.76
CA HIS A 29 12.68 12.27 16.31
C HIS A 29 12.27 13.28 17.38
N TYR A 30 11.16 13.03 18.10
CA TYR A 30 10.65 13.92 19.14
C TYR A 30 11.06 13.54 20.57
N GLY A 31 11.90 12.50 20.74
CA GLY A 31 12.33 12.01 22.05
C GLY A 31 11.18 11.48 22.93
N LEU A 32 10.19 10.83 22.31
CA LEU A 32 9.01 10.29 22.97
C LEU A 32 9.12 8.77 23.14
N ALA A 33 8.77 8.27 24.33
CA ALA A 33 8.43 6.87 24.51
C ALA A 33 7.03 6.63 23.91
N VAL A 34 6.96 5.79 22.88
CA VAL A 34 5.71 5.48 22.17
C VAL A 34 5.36 4.02 22.33
N ASP A 35 4.06 3.74 22.52
CA ASP A 35 3.52 2.40 22.40
C ASP A 35 3.19 2.14 20.94
N VAL A 36 4.10 1.44 20.25
CA VAL A 36 4.05 1.18 18.81
C VAL A 36 2.82 0.35 18.44
N GLU A 37 2.46 -0.63 19.26
CA GLU A 37 1.32 -1.50 18.99
C GLU A 37 0.00 -0.76 19.22
N LYS A 38 -0.09 0.06 20.27
CA LYS A 38 -1.25 0.93 20.47
C LYS A 38 -1.46 1.88 19.30
N ILE A 39 -0.41 2.56 18.83
CA ILE A 39 -0.49 3.48 17.67
C ILE A 39 -0.94 2.73 16.41
N PHE A 40 -0.39 1.54 16.18
CA PHE A 40 -0.80 0.69 15.07
C PHE A 40 -2.30 0.38 15.14
N HIS A 41 -2.78 -0.11 16.28
CA HIS A 41 -4.19 -0.47 16.46
C HIS A 41 -5.15 0.74 16.37
N GLU A 42 -4.79 1.88 16.97
CA GLU A 42 -5.60 3.10 16.89
C GLU A 42 -5.68 3.63 15.44
N LYS A 43 -4.57 3.61 14.70
CA LYS A 43 -4.56 4.00 13.29
C LYS A 43 -5.43 3.08 12.43
N GLU A 44 -5.40 1.77 12.68
CA GLU A 44 -6.24 0.81 11.94
C GLU A 44 -7.72 0.98 12.28
N ALA A 45 -8.07 1.28 13.54
CA ALA A 45 -9.43 1.60 13.94
C ALA A 45 -9.94 2.87 13.23
N LEU A 46 -9.15 3.96 13.25
CA LEU A 46 -9.47 5.20 12.54
C LEU A 46 -9.61 4.99 11.02
N PHE A 47 -8.74 4.17 10.41
CA PHE A 47 -8.87 3.85 8.99
C PHE A 47 -10.18 3.09 8.70
N THR A 48 -10.54 2.16 9.57
CA THR A 48 -11.78 1.38 9.46
C THR A 48 -13.02 2.27 9.54
N GLU A 49 -13.03 3.24 10.46
CA GLU A 49 -14.09 4.25 10.57
C GLU A 49 -14.18 5.14 9.33
N GLY A 50 -13.03 5.47 8.74
CA GLY A 50 -12.91 6.29 7.53
C GLY A 50 -13.09 5.53 6.19
N LEU A 51 -13.36 4.22 6.21
CA LEU A 51 -13.44 3.40 4.98
C LEU A 51 -14.45 3.94 3.97
N SER A 52 -15.55 4.55 4.41
CA SER A 52 -16.57 5.15 3.54
C SER A 52 -16.07 6.36 2.76
N ALA A 53 -14.99 7.00 3.21
CA ALA A 53 -14.36 8.16 2.57
C ALA A 53 -13.20 7.77 1.63
N VAL A 54 -12.90 6.48 1.48
CA VAL A 54 -11.84 6.00 0.57
C VAL A 54 -12.17 6.42 -0.86
N LYS A 55 -11.25 7.17 -1.46
CA LYS A 55 -11.33 7.61 -2.87
C LYS A 55 -10.40 6.77 -3.73
N VAL A 56 -10.93 6.33 -4.86
CA VAL A 56 -10.12 5.65 -5.88
C VAL A 56 -9.32 6.66 -6.70
N ILE A 57 -8.14 6.26 -7.16
CA ILE A 57 -7.42 7.00 -8.19
C ILE A 57 -8.04 6.62 -9.54
N ALA A 58 -9.00 7.44 -9.99
CA ALA A 58 -9.85 7.13 -11.14
C ALA A 58 -9.07 6.71 -12.42
N PRO A 59 -7.96 7.37 -12.80
CA PRO A 59 -7.16 6.93 -13.95
C PRO A 59 -6.60 5.50 -13.82
N VAL A 60 -6.14 5.11 -12.63
CA VAL A 60 -5.61 3.76 -12.39
C VAL A 60 -6.72 2.71 -12.48
N VAL A 61 -7.89 3.02 -11.93
CA VAL A 61 -9.06 2.13 -12.03
C VAL A 61 -9.51 1.97 -13.47
N GLU A 62 -9.52 3.05 -14.27
CA GLU A 62 -9.89 2.97 -15.69
C GLU A 62 -8.92 2.07 -16.47
N ILE A 63 -7.61 2.24 -16.26
CA ILE A 63 -6.59 1.38 -16.87
C ILE A 63 -6.80 -0.07 -16.45
N ALA A 64 -6.98 -0.34 -15.15
CA ALA A 64 -7.22 -1.69 -14.64
C ALA A 64 -8.45 -2.34 -15.28
N ARG A 65 -9.56 -1.60 -15.42
CA ARG A 65 -10.78 -2.08 -16.10
C ARG A 65 -10.52 -2.44 -17.56
N ARG A 66 -9.79 -1.60 -18.30
CA ARG A 66 -9.45 -1.87 -19.71
C ARG A 66 -8.53 -3.08 -19.84
N VAL A 67 -7.53 -3.20 -18.98
CA VAL A 67 -6.57 -4.33 -18.98
C VAL A 67 -7.27 -5.64 -18.64
N ALA A 68 -8.16 -5.63 -17.64
CA ALA A 68 -8.93 -6.80 -17.19
C ALA A 68 -9.78 -7.47 -18.29
N LEU A 69 -10.09 -6.75 -19.38
CA LEU A 69 -10.78 -7.32 -20.55
C LEU A 69 -9.94 -8.35 -21.30
N THR A 70 -8.61 -8.30 -21.18
CA THR A 70 -7.68 -9.13 -21.99
C THR A 70 -6.56 -9.77 -21.20
N ARG A 71 -6.28 -9.29 -19.98
CA ARG A 71 -5.15 -9.72 -19.14
C ARG A 71 -5.56 -9.71 -17.67
N PRO A 72 -5.00 -10.59 -16.83
CA PRO A 72 -5.30 -10.59 -15.40
C PRO A 72 -4.79 -9.32 -14.72
N VAL A 73 -5.46 -8.93 -13.64
CA VAL A 73 -5.07 -7.82 -12.77
C VAL A 73 -5.11 -8.28 -11.31
N ALA A 74 -4.22 -7.73 -10.48
CA ALA A 74 -4.10 -8.08 -9.07
C ALA A 74 -3.85 -6.84 -8.20
N ILE A 75 -4.15 -6.98 -6.91
CA ILE A 75 -3.69 -6.05 -5.86
C ILE A 75 -2.51 -6.68 -5.11
N ALA A 76 -1.45 -5.91 -4.91
CA ALA A 76 -0.36 -6.22 -4.00
C ALA A 76 -0.19 -5.05 -3.00
N SER A 77 -0.64 -5.24 -1.77
CA SER A 77 -0.74 -4.18 -0.76
C SER A 77 0.06 -4.54 0.50
N GLY A 78 0.73 -3.54 1.08
CA GLY A 78 1.38 -3.65 2.39
C GLY A 78 0.42 -3.59 3.58
N GLY A 79 -0.88 -3.37 3.35
CA GLY A 79 -1.89 -3.32 4.41
C GLY A 79 -2.39 -4.71 4.84
N PRO A 80 -3.08 -4.80 5.99
CA PRO A 80 -3.74 -6.03 6.43
C PRO A 80 -4.82 -6.49 5.44
N ARG A 81 -5.04 -7.81 5.37
CA ARG A 81 -5.98 -8.43 4.41
C ARG A 81 -7.39 -7.86 4.51
N ASP A 82 -7.91 -7.77 5.72
CA ASP A 82 -9.28 -7.35 6.00
C ASP A 82 -9.53 -5.90 5.56
N ILE A 83 -8.56 -5.02 5.78
CA ILE A 83 -8.60 -3.62 5.36
C ILE A 83 -8.58 -3.49 3.84
N VAL A 84 -7.72 -4.25 3.16
CA VAL A 84 -7.64 -4.25 1.69
C VAL A 84 -8.94 -4.75 1.08
N GLU A 85 -9.47 -5.87 1.57
CA GLU A 85 -10.72 -6.43 1.06
C GLU A 85 -11.93 -5.53 1.32
N ARG A 86 -12.02 -4.92 2.52
CA ARG A 86 -13.07 -3.95 2.82
C ARG A 86 -12.98 -2.73 1.92
N SER A 87 -11.78 -2.20 1.69
CA SER A 87 -11.54 -1.08 0.78
C SER A 87 -12.04 -1.42 -0.63
N LEU A 88 -11.69 -2.60 -1.16
CA LEU A 88 -12.16 -3.05 -2.46
C LEU A 88 -13.68 -3.22 -2.53
N LYS A 89 -14.32 -3.68 -1.45
CA LYS A 89 -15.79 -3.80 -1.37
C LYS A 89 -16.47 -2.43 -1.41
N VAL A 90 -16.05 -1.48 -0.57
CA VAL A 90 -16.69 -0.16 -0.50
C VAL A 90 -16.46 0.66 -1.78
N THR A 91 -15.34 0.45 -2.48
CA THR A 91 -15.09 1.09 -3.78
C THR A 91 -15.71 0.35 -4.97
N GLY A 92 -16.37 -0.80 -4.76
CA GLY A 92 -16.95 -1.61 -5.84
C GLY A 92 -15.93 -2.24 -6.79
N LEU A 93 -14.70 -2.49 -6.30
CA LEU A 93 -13.58 -3.03 -7.07
C LEU A 93 -13.26 -4.49 -6.76
N ALA A 94 -13.91 -5.10 -5.77
CA ALA A 94 -13.63 -6.49 -5.36
C ALA A 94 -13.69 -7.49 -6.52
N ALA A 95 -14.69 -7.36 -7.42
CA ALA A 95 -14.81 -8.25 -8.58
C ALA A 95 -13.78 -7.98 -9.69
N LEU A 96 -13.19 -6.78 -9.72
CA LEU A 96 -12.17 -6.42 -10.71
C LEU A 96 -10.83 -7.10 -10.39
N PHE A 97 -10.51 -7.30 -9.11
CA PHE A 97 -9.24 -7.84 -8.65
C PHE A 97 -9.44 -9.21 -7.98
N PRO A 98 -9.52 -10.31 -8.76
CA PRO A 98 -9.71 -11.64 -8.21
C PRO A 98 -8.47 -12.14 -7.43
N VAL A 99 -7.29 -11.58 -7.73
CA VAL A 99 -6.05 -11.85 -7.01
C VAL A 99 -5.73 -10.67 -6.10
N VAL A 100 -5.72 -10.93 -4.79
CA VAL A 100 -5.28 -9.99 -3.76
C VAL A 100 -4.16 -10.64 -2.98
N VAL A 101 -3.04 -9.92 -2.86
CA VAL A 101 -1.91 -10.21 -1.99
C VAL A 101 -1.77 -9.08 -0.98
N SER A 102 -1.80 -9.40 0.31
CA SER A 102 -1.66 -8.47 1.44
C SER A 102 -0.41 -8.77 2.26
N ALA A 103 -0.11 -7.95 3.28
CA ALA A 103 0.99 -8.20 4.22
C ALA A 103 0.91 -9.60 4.86
N ASP A 104 -0.31 -10.06 5.10
CA ASP A 104 -0.60 -11.33 5.77
C ASP A 104 -0.17 -12.53 4.91
N ASP A 105 -0.13 -12.39 3.58
CA ASP A 105 0.27 -13.46 2.66
C ASP A 105 1.78 -13.74 2.67
N VAL A 106 2.61 -12.73 2.99
CA VAL A 106 4.08 -12.83 2.93
C VAL A 106 4.73 -12.78 4.31
N GLY A 107 4.04 -12.26 5.33
CA GLY A 107 4.55 -12.14 6.69
C GLY A 107 5.45 -10.90 6.92
N PRO A 108 5.89 -10.67 8.16
CA PRO A 108 6.42 -9.37 8.61
C PRO A 108 7.78 -8.99 8.01
N THR A 109 8.57 -9.98 7.54
CA THR A 109 9.94 -9.76 7.04
C THR A 109 10.03 -9.70 5.52
N ARG A 110 8.92 -9.97 4.82
CA ARG A 110 8.87 -10.11 3.34
C ARG A 110 7.88 -9.15 2.68
N GLY A 111 7.45 -8.13 3.41
CA GLY A 111 6.76 -6.98 2.81
C GLY A 111 7.72 -6.10 2.01
N LYS A 112 7.18 -5.14 1.27
CA LYS A 112 7.96 -4.11 0.55
C LYS A 112 9.02 -3.49 1.50
N PRO A 113 10.30 -3.38 1.08
CA PRO A 113 10.81 -3.45 -0.29
C PRO A 113 11.20 -4.84 -0.79
N ALA A 114 10.90 -5.92 -0.07
CA ALA A 114 11.08 -7.27 -0.59
C ALA A 114 10.11 -7.53 -1.79
N PRO A 115 10.53 -8.31 -2.80
CA PRO A 115 9.75 -8.52 -4.02
C PRO A 115 8.58 -9.50 -3.84
N ASP A 116 8.52 -10.22 -2.72
CA ASP A 116 7.66 -11.39 -2.49
C ASP A 116 6.18 -11.14 -2.81
N MET A 117 5.65 -9.97 -2.45
CA MET A 117 4.24 -9.64 -2.73
C MET A 117 3.94 -9.58 -4.22
N PHE A 118 4.85 -8.99 -5.00
CA PHE A 118 4.68 -8.88 -6.44
C PHE A 118 4.91 -10.24 -7.12
N LEU A 119 5.93 -10.99 -6.72
CA LEU A 119 6.18 -12.33 -7.22
C LEU A 119 5.01 -13.27 -6.94
N LEU A 120 4.44 -13.20 -5.73
CA LEU A 120 3.26 -13.97 -5.36
C LEU A 120 2.02 -13.56 -6.17
N ALA A 121 1.82 -12.26 -6.40
CA ALA A 121 0.72 -11.78 -7.24
C ALA A 121 0.85 -12.27 -8.70
N ALA A 122 2.05 -12.18 -9.28
CA ALA A 122 2.35 -12.69 -10.62
C ALA A 122 2.11 -14.20 -10.72
N ASN A 123 2.59 -14.97 -9.72
CA ASN A 123 2.34 -16.40 -9.64
C ASN A 123 0.85 -16.74 -9.57
N ARG A 124 0.07 -16.06 -8.71
CA ARG A 124 -1.39 -16.26 -8.59
C ARG A 124 -2.15 -15.85 -9.85
N MET A 125 -1.65 -14.88 -10.62
CA MET A 125 -2.20 -14.51 -11.93
C MET A 125 -1.79 -15.47 -13.06
N GLY A 126 -0.80 -16.34 -12.84
CA GLY A 126 -0.22 -17.18 -13.90
C GLY A 126 0.56 -16.39 -14.95
N VAL A 127 1.14 -15.24 -14.57
CA VAL A 127 1.88 -14.35 -15.48
C VAL A 127 3.36 -14.30 -15.07
N PRO A 128 4.32 -14.43 -15.99
CA PRO A 128 5.74 -14.20 -15.67
C PRO A 128 5.98 -12.79 -15.16
N ALA A 129 6.85 -12.63 -14.17
CA ALA A 129 7.05 -11.34 -13.49
C ALA A 129 7.50 -10.23 -14.45
N GLU A 130 8.39 -10.55 -15.38
CA GLU A 130 8.88 -9.63 -16.42
C GLU A 130 7.80 -9.17 -17.41
N ARG A 131 6.60 -9.77 -17.37
CA ARG A 131 5.43 -9.38 -18.16
C ARG A 131 4.37 -8.66 -17.34
N CYS A 132 4.64 -8.37 -16.07
CA CYS A 132 3.79 -7.56 -15.21
C CYS A 132 4.22 -6.09 -15.26
N LEU A 133 3.26 -5.17 -15.09
CA LEU A 133 3.51 -3.74 -14.91
C LEU A 133 2.93 -3.32 -13.56
N VAL A 134 3.76 -2.74 -12.69
CA VAL A 134 3.35 -2.30 -11.36
C VAL A 134 2.94 -0.82 -11.39
N PHE A 135 1.84 -0.48 -10.72
CA PHE A 135 1.47 0.91 -10.42
C PHE A 135 1.72 1.16 -8.93
N GLU A 136 2.60 2.09 -8.58
CA GLU A 136 2.99 2.36 -7.17
C GLU A 136 3.15 3.85 -6.88
N ASP A 137 2.85 4.29 -5.66
CA ASP A 137 3.00 5.66 -5.17
C ASP A 137 4.20 5.87 -4.24
N ALA A 138 4.76 4.80 -3.67
CA ALA A 138 5.80 4.88 -2.66
C ALA A 138 7.11 4.17 -3.01
N GLU A 139 8.23 4.73 -2.52
CA GLU A 139 9.59 4.25 -2.74
C GLU A 139 9.79 2.77 -2.37
N PRO A 140 9.32 2.27 -1.20
CA PRO A 140 9.51 0.86 -0.87
C PRO A 140 8.87 -0.08 -1.88
N GLY A 141 7.72 0.28 -2.47
CA GLY A 141 7.09 -0.54 -3.48
C GLY A 141 7.72 -0.44 -4.85
N MET A 142 8.21 0.73 -5.26
CA MET A 142 9.00 0.86 -6.49
C MET A 142 10.25 -0.04 -6.43
N ARG A 143 10.95 -0.02 -5.28
CA ARG A 143 12.10 -0.92 -5.05
C ARG A 143 11.72 -2.40 -5.04
N ALA A 144 10.56 -2.76 -4.48
CA ALA A 144 10.06 -4.12 -4.53
C ALA A 144 9.71 -4.57 -5.97
N ALA A 145 9.17 -3.69 -6.80
CA ALA A 145 8.89 -3.97 -8.21
C ALA A 145 10.18 -4.22 -9.00
N GLU A 146 11.20 -3.38 -8.80
CA GLU A 146 12.54 -3.56 -9.38
C GLU A 146 13.18 -4.88 -8.96
N ALA A 147 13.15 -5.19 -7.66
CA ALA A 147 13.66 -6.45 -7.14
C ALA A 147 12.90 -7.68 -7.68
N ALA A 148 11.64 -7.51 -8.07
CA ALA A 148 10.83 -8.55 -8.71
C ALA A 148 11.06 -8.65 -10.23
N GLY A 149 11.90 -7.78 -10.82
CA GLY A 149 12.11 -7.72 -12.26
C GLY A 149 10.93 -7.16 -13.05
N MET A 150 10.07 -6.36 -12.39
CA MET A 150 8.87 -5.78 -13.00
C MET A 150 9.08 -4.30 -13.33
N PRO A 151 8.76 -3.84 -14.55
CA PRO A 151 8.63 -2.41 -14.79
C PRO A 151 7.54 -1.80 -13.91
N TRP A 152 7.71 -0.53 -13.54
CA TRP A 152 6.76 0.20 -12.70
C TRP A 152 6.43 1.59 -13.26
N VAL A 153 5.23 2.07 -12.91
CA VAL A 153 4.75 3.43 -13.15
C VAL A 153 4.45 4.08 -11.81
N ARG A 154 5.06 5.25 -11.56
CA ARG A 154 4.76 6.01 -10.36
C ARG A 154 3.40 6.69 -10.47
N VAL A 155 2.55 6.45 -9.49
CA VAL A 155 1.25 7.10 -9.32
C VAL A 155 1.39 8.13 -8.21
N ALA A 156 1.21 9.41 -8.50
CA ALA A 156 1.24 10.42 -7.45
C ALA A 156 0.06 10.22 -6.50
N SER A 157 0.34 10.08 -5.20
CA SER A 157 -0.68 10.01 -4.14
C SER A 157 -1.44 11.35 -3.94
N ARG A 158 -1.01 12.41 -4.64
CA ARG A 158 -1.66 13.72 -4.71
C ARG A 158 -1.77 14.22 -6.16
N GLN A 159 -2.92 14.76 -6.50
CA GLN A 159 -2.96 15.85 -7.48
C GLN A 159 -2.52 17.11 -6.75
N ASN A 160 -1.50 17.81 -7.26
CA ASN A 160 -1.20 19.15 -6.78
C ASN A 160 -2.36 20.07 -7.14
N GLY A 161 -3.07 20.58 -6.13
CA GLY A 161 -3.98 21.71 -6.28
C GLY A 161 -5.44 21.37 -6.55
N SER A 162 -6.29 21.60 -5.55
CA SER A 162 -7.58 22.27 -5.72
C SER A 162 -7.70 23.34 -4.65
#